data_AF-A0A434BQS3-F1
#
_entry.id   AF-A0A434BQS3-F1
#
_cell.length_a   1.000
_cell.length_b   1.000
_cell.length_c   1.000
_cell.angle_alpha   90.00
_cell.angle_beta   90.00
_cell.angle_gamma   90.00
#
_symmetry.space_group_name_H-M   'P 1'
#
loop_
_entity.id
_entity.type
_entity.pdbx_description
1 polymer ?
#
loop_
_entity_poly.entity_id
_entity_poly.type
_entity_poly.pdbx_seq_one_letter_code
_entity_poly.pdbx_strand_id
1 'polypeptide(L)'
;ERTRTAIAGWRDLPDYASVNLSEPDAPAVMELLRQRGVGIEAGLAVVADAERFVALPGHDQVLRILIEIDIPDLSAALDEAHGIVAVLERAGVRRPILLHGVDATVWPFVKLAHRKRWSTRVGLEDGNTLADGTVAKDNAAIVAAAVAIFCG
;
A
#
# COMPACT_ATOMS: atom_id res chain seq x y z
N GLU A 1 -5.88 -19.50 -9.12
CA GLU A 1 -6.91 -20.53 -8.81
C GLU A 1 -7.01 -20.90 -7.32
N ARG A 2 -5.95 -21.39 -6.66
CA ARG A 2 -5.98 -21.72 -5.22
C ARG A 2 -6.40 -20.53 -4.34
N THR A 3 -5.81 -19.35 -4.55
CA THR A 3 -6.16 -18.12 -3.81
C THR A 3 -7.64 -17.77 -3.96
N ARG A 4 -8.16 -17.76 -5.20
CA ARG A 4 -9.57 -17.50 -5.48
C ARG A 4 -10.50 -18.54 -4.85
N THR A 5 -10.10 -19.81 -4.81
CA THR A 5 -10.87 -20.87 -4.14
C THR A 5 -10.93 -20.65 -2.63
N ALA A 6 -9.83 -20.23 -2.01
CA ALA A 6 -9.78 -19.91 -0.59
C ALA A 6 -10.64 -18.70 -0.25
N ILE A 7 -10.50 -17.60 -1.01
CA ILE A 7 -11.36 -16.41 -0.91
C ILE A 7 -12.82 -16.81 -1.09
N ALA A 8 -13.09 -17.70 -2.05
CA ALA A 8 -14.44 -18.18 -2.29
C ALA A 8 -15.03 -18.96 -1.10
N GLY A 9 -14.20 -19.56 -0.25
CA GLY A 9 -14.63 -20.26 0.96
C GLY A 9 -14.86 -19.37 2.18
N TRP A 10 -14.53 -18.08 2.13
CA TRP A 10 -14.69 -17.18 3.29
C TRP A 10 -16.17 -17.06 3.71
N ARG A 11 -16.40 -17.20 5.02
CA ARG A 11 -17.72 -17.05 5.66
C ARG A 11 -17.83 -15.70 6.37
N ASP A 12 -16.78 -15.33 7.09
CA ASP A 12 -16.61 -14.01 7.67
C ASP A 12 -15.78 -13.18 6.68
N LEU A 13 -16.35 -12.09 6.20
CA LEU A 13 -15.71 -11.25 5.19
C LEU A 13 -14.92 -10.13 5.87
N PRO A 14 -13.66 -9.87 5.45
CA PRO A 14 -12.93 -8.71 5.93
C PRO A 14 -13.51 -7.42 5.32
N ASP A 15 -13.27 -6.28 5.97
CA ASP A 15 -13.63 -4.98 5.43
C ASP A 15 -12.92 -4.70 4.10
N TYR A 16 -11.66 -5.15 3.99
CA TYR A 16 -10.86 -5.06 2.77
C TYR A 16 -9.77 -6.13 2.68
N ALA A 17 -9.23 -6.33 1.48
CA ALA A 17 -8.03 -7.11 1.22
C ALA A 17 -7.11 -6.38 0.23
N SER A 18 -5.80 -6.48 0.46
CA SER A 18 -4.78 -5.95 -0.44
C SER A 18 -4.58 -6.93 -1.61
N VAL A 19 -4.47 -6.41 -2.83
CA VAL A 19 -4.21 -7.20 -4.04
C VAL A 19 -3.02 -6.59 -4.76
N ASN A 20 -1.95 -7.36 -4.88
CA ASN A 20 -0.71 -6.90 -5.49
C ASN A 20 -0.83 -6.99 -7.01
N LEU A 21 -0.69 -5.85 -7.69
CA LEU A 21 -0.82 -5.76 -9.15
C LEU A 21 0.36 -6.37 -9.90
N SER A 22 1.39 -6.86 -9.23
CA SER A 22 2.40 -7.70 -9.84
C SER A 22 1.87 -9.12 -10.13
N GLU A 23 0.83 -9.57 -9.41
CA GLU A 23 0.30 -10.92 -9.54
C GLU A 23 -0.53 -11.10 -10.82
N PRO A 24 -0.26 -12.13 -11.65
CA PRO A 24 -1.04 -12.35 -12.87
C PRO A 24 -2.55 -12.51 -12.64
N ASP A 25 -2.96 -13.18 -11.55
CA ASP A 25 -4.38 -13.45 -11.20
C ASP A 25 -5.06 -12.23 -10.54
N ALA A 26 -4.36 -11.11 -10.32
CA ALA A 26 -4.89 -9.93 -9.63
C ALA A 26 -6.25 -9.44 -10.18
N PRO A 27 -6.48 -9.31 -11.51
CA PRO A 27 -7.78 -8.86 -12.02
C PRO A 27 -8.94 -9.78 -11.62
N ALA A 28 -8.71 -11.09 -11.65
CA ALA A 28 -9.73 -12.07 -11.26
C ALA A 28 -9.93 -12.12 -9.74
N VAL A 29 -8.90 -11.85 -8.95
CA VAL A 29 -9.00 -11.71 -7.48
C VAL A 29 -9.78 -10.44 -7.13
N MET A 30 -9.46 -9.30 -7.75
CA MET A 30 -10.18 -8.04 -7.56
C MET A 30 -11.67 -8.19 -7.87
N GLU A 31 -12.00 -8.85 -8.99
CA GLU A 31 -13.40 -9.08 -9.35
C GLU A 31 -14.13 -9.97 -8.34
N LEU A 32 -13.49 -11.05 -7.87
CA LEU A 32 -14.06 -11.91 -6.83
C LEU A 32 -14.31 -11.13 -5.53
N LEU A 33 -13.35 -10.32 -5.07
CA LEU A 33 -13.50 -9.50 -3.86
C LEU A 33 -14.64 -8.50 -4.01
N ARG A 34 -14.76 -7.86 -5.18
CA ARG A 34 -15.86 -6.94 -5.51
C ARG A 34 -17.22 -7.63 -5.43
N GLN A 35 -17.36 -8.82 -6.02
CA GLN A 35 -18.60 -9.62 -5.96
C GLN A 35 -18.96 -10.05 -4.54
N ARG A 36 -17.95 -10.18 -3.67
CA ARG A 36 -18.13 -10.48 -2.23
C ARG A 36 -18.45 -9.25 -1.40
N GLY A 37 -18.35 -8.04 -1.95
CA GLY A 37 -18.50 -6.80 -1.19
C GLY A 37 -17.30 -6.49 -0.28
N VAL A 38 -16.13 -7.06 -0.56
CA VAL A 38 -14.88 -6.78 0.17
C VAL A 38 -14.17 -5.61 -0.49
N GLY A 39 -13.76 -4.61 0.31
CA GLY A 39 -12.96 -3.49 -0.17
C GLY A 39 -11.62 -3.94 -0.76
N ILE A 40 -11.13 -3.23 -1.77
CA ILE A 40 -9.87 -3.58 -2.44
C ILE A 40 -8.84 -2.50 -2.17
N GLU A 41 -7.70 -2.89 -1.61
CA GLU A 41 -6.50 -2.05 -1.59
C GLU A 41 -5.59 -2.50 -2.74
N ALA A 42 -5.38 -1.63 -3.73
CA ALA A 42 -4.54 -1.95 -4.89
C ALA A 42 -3.06 -1.74 -4.54
N GLY A 43 -2.31 -2.84 -4.39
CA GLY A 43 -0.88 -2.84 -4.07
C GLY A 43 -0.03 -2.60 -5.32
N LEU A 44 0.75 -1.52 -5.31
CA LEU A 44 1.64 -1.08 -6.39
C LEU A 44 3.06 -0.96 -5.82
N ALA A 45 3.98 -1.74 -6.34
CA ALA A 45 5.38 -1.72 -5.90
C ALA A 45 6.31 -1.07 -6.93
N VAL A 46 5.94 -1.13 -8.21
CA VAL A 46 6.69 -0.50 -9.31
C VAL A 46 5.79 0.28 -10.26
N VAL A 47 6.37 1.16 -11.07
CA VAL A 47 5.66 1.95 -12.10
C VAL A 47 4.82 1.05 -13.02
N ALA A 48 5.34 -0.11 -13.40
CA ALA A 48 4.63 -1.07 -14.25
C ALA A 48 3.33 -1.59 -13.61
N ASP A 49 3.26 -1.70 -12.28
CA ASP A 49 2.03 -2.08 -11.57
C ASP A 49 0.98 -0.99 -11.71
N ALA A 50 1.38 0.28 -11.60
CA ALA A 50 0.49 1.43 -11.77
C ALA A 50 -0.05 1.51 -13.20
N GLU A 51 0.81 1.27 -14.20
CA GLU A 51 0.40 1.22 -15.61
C GLU A 51 -0.59 0.07 -15.86
N ARG A 52 -0.31 -1.11 -15.29
CA ARG A 52 -1.24 -2.24 -15.34
C ARG A 52 -2.56 -1.92 -14.67
N PHE A 53 -2.53 -1.29 -13.49
CA PHE A 53 -3.71 -0.91 -12.73
C PHE A 53 -4.64 0.00 -13.54
N VAL A 54 -4.13 1.11 -14.09
CA VAL A 54 -4.97 2.09 -14.81
C VAL A 54 -5.54 1.54 -16.12
N ALA A 55 -4.94 0.48 -16.67
CA ALA A 55 -5.45 -0.23 -17.84
C ALA A 55 -6.60 -1.20 -17.49
N LEU A 56 -6.83 -1.53 -16.21
CA LEU A 56 -7.91 -2.44 -15.83
C LEU A 56 -9.29 -1.75 -15.90
N PRO A 57 -10.31 -2.44 -16.41
CA PRO A 57 -11.69 -1.99 -16.29
C PRO A 57 -12.10 -1.85 -14.82
N GLY A 58 -12.69 -0.70 -14.46
CA GLY A 58 -13.13 -0.44 -13.09
C GLY A 58 -12.00 -0.34 -12.07
N HIS A 59 -10.78 0.04 -12.49
CA HIS A 59 -9.66 0.30 -11.58
C HIS A 59 -10.01 1.35 -10.52
N ASP A 60 -10.92 2.26 -10.82
CA ASP A 60 -11.41 3.24 -9.88
C ASP A 60 -12.33 2.64 -8.81
N GLN A 61 -12.79 1.39 -8.90
CA GLN A 61 -13.63 0.74 -7.89
C GLN A 61 -12.81 0.02 -6.81
N VAL A 62 -11.84 0.74 -6.25
CA VAL A 62 -11.00 0.30 -5.13
C VAL A 62 -11.18 1.22 -3.93
N LEU A 63 -10.92 0.70 -2.73
CA LEU A 63 -10.96 1.46 -1.48
C LEU A 63 -9.87 2.53 -1.48
N ARG A 64 -8.62 2.12 -1.78
CA ARG A 64 -7.44 2.99 -1.82
C ARG A 64 -6.31 2.34 -2.61
N ILE A 65 -5.28 3.12 -2.91
CA ILE A 65 -4.01 2.67 -3.47
C ILE A 65 -3.01 2.45 -2.34
N LEU A 66 -2.37 1.28 -2.30
CA LEU A 66 -1.21 1.00 -1.48
C LEU A 66 0.03 1.15 -2.37
N ILE A 67 0.87 2.14 -2.08
CA ILE A 67 2.20 2.24 -2.67
C ILE A 67 3.16 1.59 -1.67
N GLU A 68 3.69 0.42 -2.02
CA GLU A 68 4.56 -0.40 -1.16
C GLU A 68 5.93 -0.56 -1.82
N ILE A 69 6.92 0.20 -1.37
CA ILE A 69 8.25 0.17 -1.98
C ILE A 69 9.20 -0.64 -1.12
N ASP A 70 9.66 -1.77 -1.67
CA ASP A 70 10.69 -2.63 -1.09
C ASP A 70 12.03 -2.43 -1.82
N ILE A 71 12.50 -1.18 -1.80
CA ILE A 71 13.79 -0.79 -2.36
C ILE A 71 14.64 -0.23 -1.21
N PRO A 72 15.78 -0.87 -0.85
CA PRO A 72 16.59 -0.43 0.29
C PRO A 72 17.23 0.96 0.11
N ASP A 73 17.58 1.31 -1.12
CA ASP A 73 18.12 2.63 -1.43
C ASP A 73 17.01 3.69 -1.42
N LEU A 74 17.11 4.65 -0.50
CA LEU A 74 16.07 5.66 -0.32
C LEU A 74 15.86 6.53 -1.56
N SER A 75 16.91 6.84 -2.32
CA SER A 75 16.78 7.67 -3.53
C SER A 75 15.97 6.93 -4.59
N ALA A 76 16.35 5.69 -4.90
CA ALA A 76 15.64 4.85 -5.84
C ALA A 76 14.20 4.56 -5.38
N ALA A 77 14.00 4.34 -4.07
CA ALA A 77 12.66 4.13 -3.51
C ALA A 77 11.73 5.35 -3.69
N LEU A 78 12.27 6.55 -3.48
CA LEU A 78 11.53 7.80 -3.71
C LEU A 78 11.22 8.02 -5.18
N ASP A 79 12.18 7.73 -6.07
CA ASP A 79 11.99 7.85 -7.52
C ASP A 79 10.89 6.90 -8.01
N GLU A 80 10.87 5.66 -7.53
CA GLU A 80 9.84 4.66 -7.85
C GLU A 80 8.45 5.12 -7.37
N ALA A 81 8.35 5.56 -6.11
CA ALA A 81 7.10 6.08 -5.55
C ALA A 81 6.57 7.29 -6.34
N HIS A 82 7.45 8.22 -6.74
CA HIS A 82 7.07 9.36 -7.58
C HIS A 82 6.62 8.93 -8.97
N GLY A 83 7.29 7.94 -9.58
CA GLY A 83 6.90 7.36 -10.86
C GLY A 83 5.48 6.77 -10.82
N ILE A 84 5.17 5.98 -9.79
CA ILE A 84 3.83 5.42 -9.58
C ILE A 84 2.78 6.52 -9.49
N VAL A 85 3.04 7.55 -8.67
CA VAL A 85 2.12 8.69 -8.49
C VAL A 85 1.90 9.44 -9.80
N ALA A 86 2.95 9.65 -10.60
CA ALA A 86 2.83 10.32 -11.89
C ALA A 86 1.94 9.56 -12.89
N VAL A 87 1.97 8.22 -12.88
CA VAL A 87 1.06 7.39 -13.68
C VAL A 87 -0.39 7.58 -13.22
N LEU A 88 -0.63 7.52 -11.91
CA LEU A 88 -1.97 7.68 -11.33
C LEU A 88 -2.56 9.06 -11.60
N GLU A 89 -1.75 10.12 -11.47
CA GLU A 89 -2.14 11.50 -11.77
C GLU A 89 -2.48 11.69 -13.26
N ARG A 90 -1.64 11.16 -14.16
CA ARG A 90 -1.88 11.21 -15.62
C ARG A 90 -3.16 10.49 -16.03
N ALA A 91 -3.48 9.39 -15.36
CA ALA A 91 -4.72 8.65 -15.56
C ALA A 91 -5.94 9.27 -14.85
N GLY A 92 -5.76 10.32 -14.04
CA GLY A 92 -6.83 10.99 -13.32
C GLY A 92 -7.40 10.20 -12.14
N VAL A 93 -6.62 9.26 -11.56
CA VAL A 93 -7.04 8.47 -10.40
C VAL A 93 -7.12 9.36 -9.16
N ARG A 94 -8.27 9.39 -8.49
CA ARG A 94 -8.54 10.24 -7.30
C ARG A 94 -8.75 9.45 -6.00
N ARG A 95 -8.21 8.24 -5.93
CA ARG A 95 -8.34 7.38 -4.74
C ARG A 95 -7.34 7.77 -3.65
N PRO A 96 -7.68 7.59 -2.37
CA PRO A 96 -6.73 7.80 -1.28
C PRO A 96 -5.47 6.95 -1.50
N ILE A 97 -4.32 7.49 -1.09
CA ILE A 97 -3.04 6.79 -1.13
C ILE A 97 -2.63 6.44 0.30
N LEU A 98 -2.21 5.20 0.50
CA LEU A 98 -1.43 4.76 1.64
C LEU A 98 0.00 4.51 1.15
N LEU A 99 0.98 5.16 1.78
CA LEU A 99 2.40 4.98 1.47
C LEU A 99 3.07 4.13 2.56
N HIS A 100 3.76 3.09 2.12
CA HIS A 100 4.47 2.11 2.94
C HIS A 100 5.92 1.99 2.43
N GLY A 101 6.86 1.90 3.36
CA GLY A 101 8.25 1.54 3.08
C GLY A 101 8.72 0.45 4.05
N VAL A 102 9.84 -0.20 3.73
CA VAL A 102 10.43 -1.32 4.47
C VAL A 102 11.78 -0.92 5.09
N ASP A 103 12.06 -1.44 6.29
CA ASP A 103 13.28 -1.24 7.07
C ASP A 103 13.72 0.24 7.13
N ALA A 104 14.85 0.58 6.51
CA ALA A 104 15.45 1.91 6.55
C ALA A 104 14.56 2.99 5.89
N THR A 105 13.60 2.58 5.06
CA THR A 105 12.71 3.51 4.34
C THR A 105 11.41 3.81 5.06
N VAL A 106 11.05 3.06 6.12
CA VAL A 106 9.81 3.25 6.91
C VAL A 106 9.63 4.71 7.32
N TRP A 107 10.57 5.25 8.10
CA TRP A 107 10.44 6.59 8.67
C TRP A 107 10.55 7.73 7.63
N PRO A 108 11.45 7.67 6.64
CA PRO A 108 11.41 8.57 5.50
C PRO A 108 10.04 8.61 4.80
N PHE A 109 9.39 7.45 4.62
CA PHE A 109 8.11 7.34 3.95
C PHE A 109 6.94 7.81 4.81
N VAL A 110 6.95 7.55 6.12
CA VAL A 110 5.99 8.14 7.09
C VAL A 110 6.02 9.67 7.00
N LYS A 111 7.21 10.28 6.97
CA LYS A 111 7.37 11.73 6.83
C LYS A 111 6.88 12.24 5.47
N LEU A 112 7.13 11.49 4.39
CA LEU A 112 6.64 11.85 3.06
C LEU A 112 5.12 11.79 2.99
N ALA A 113 4.51 10.73 3.51
CA ALA A 113 3.07 10.55 3.58
C ALA A 113 2.41 11.72 4.33
N HIS A 114 2.96 12.12 5.49
CA HIS A 114 2.49 13.29 6.22
C HIS A 114 2.52 14.57 5.36
N ARG A 115 3.67 14.88 4.74
CA ARG A 115 3.81 16.08 3.87
C ARG A 115 2.84 16.09 2.70
N LYS A 116 2.55 14.92 2.13
CA LYS A 116 1.64 14.74 1.00
C LYS A 116 0.16 14.61 1.41
N ARG A 117 -0.14 14.60 2.72
CA ARG A 117 -1.47 14.33 3.29
C ARG A 117 -2.03 12.97 2.86
N TRP A 118 -1.15 11.98 2.75
CA TRP A 118 -1.49 10.58 2.49
C TRP A 118 -1.55 9.79 3.79
N SER A 119 -2.19 8.62 3.73
CA SER A 119 -2.11 7.65 4.83
C SER A 119 -0.74 6.97 4.84
N THR A 120 -0.37 6.37 5.96
CA THR A 120 0.83 5.54 6.07
C THR A 120 0.50 4.23 6.78
N ARG A 121 1.37 3.23 6.60
CA ARG A 121 1.35 1.95 7.29
C ARG A 121 2.69 1.79 8.01
N VAL A 122 2.63 1.35 9.26
CA VAL A 122 3.80 1.04 10.08
C VAL A 122 3.49 -0.17 10.97
N GLY A 123 4.52 -0.96 11.25
CA GLY A 123 4.45 -2.10 12.17
C GLY A 123 5.73 -2.93 12.10
N LEU A 124 5.84 -3.92 12.99
CA LEU A 124 6.98 -4.84 13.07
C LEU A 124 7.20 -5.66 11.79
N GLU A 125 6.16 -5.81 10.97
CA GLU A 125 6.26 -6.41 9.63
C GLU A 125 7.05 -5.52 8.66
N ASP A 126 6.95 -4.20 8.83
CA ASP A 126 7.55 -3.23 7.91
C ASP A 126 8.95 -2.80 8.39
N GLY A 127 9.20 -2.81 9.70
CA GLY A 127 10.50 -2.53 10.29
C GLY A 127 10.47 -2.57 11.83
N ASN A 128 11.61 -2.89 12.45
CA ASN A 128 11.68 -3.08 13.90
C ASN A 128 12.33 -1.92 14.68
N THR A 129 12.65 -0.81 14.02
CA THR A 129 13.27 0.36 14.67
C THR A 129 12.35 1.57 14.70
N LEU A 130 12.52 2.44 15.70
CA LEU A 130 11.92 3.76 15.77
C LEU A 130 12.72 4.77 14.93
N ALA A 131 12.18 5.98 14.77
CA ALA A 131 12.79 7.02 13.93
C ALA A 131 14.19 7.46 14.39
N ASP A 132 14.55 7.20 15.64
CA ASP A 132 15.87 7.45 16.23
C ASP A 132 16.82 6.25 16.12
N GLY A 133 16.38 5.15 15.48
CA GLY A 133 17.14 3.91 15.30
C GLY A 133 17.05 2.93 16.47
N THR A 134 16.36 3.27 17.57
CA THR A 134 16.16 2.34 18.68
C THR A 134 15.24 1.20 18.27
N VAL A 135 15.48 -0.02 18.78
CA VAL A 135 14.59 -1.16 18.49
C VAL A 135 13.26 -0.95 19.22
N ALA A 136 12.16 -1.03 18.47
CA ALA A 136 10.82 -0.89 19.00
C ALA A 136 10.46 -2.09 19.87
N LYS A 137 9.83 -1.82 21.02
CA LYS A 137 9.36 -2.87 21.94
C LYS A 137 8.20 -3.69 21.35
N ASP A 138 7.28 -3.02 20.68
CA ASP A 138 6.05 -3.58 20.15
C ASP A 138 5.46 -2.67 19.06
N ASN A 139 4.39 -3.12 18.40
CA ASN A 139 3.66 -2.32 17.40
C ASN A 139 3.09 -1.02 17.99
N ALA A 140 2.71 -1.00 19.27
CA ALA A 140 2.12 0.20 19.88
C ALA A 140 3.15 1.35 19.97
N ALA A 141 4.41 1.03 20.28
CA ALA A 141 5.50 1.99 20.25
C ALA A 141 5.74 2.57 18.84
N ILE A 142 5.72 1.72 17.80
CA ILE A 142 5.88 2.15 16.40
C ILE A 142 4.73 3.09 16.00
N VAL A 143 3.49 2.69 16.27
CA VAL A 143 2.30 3.48 15.94
C VAL A 143 2.31 4.82 16.67
N ALA A 144 2.65 4.86 17.97
CA ALA A 144 2.73 6.09 18.73
C ALA A 144 3.75 7.08 18.15
N ALA A 145 4.90 6.58 17.71
CA ALA A 145 5.92 7.39 17.05
C ALA A 145 5.46 7.94 15.69
N ALA A 146 4.73 7.14 14.89
CA ALA A 146 4.14 7.63 13.64
C ALA A 146 3.06 8.69 13.88
N VAL A 147 2.19 8.50 14.88
CA VAL A 147 1.16 9.48 15.27
C VAL A 147 1.79 10.81 15.69
N ALA A 148 2.88 10.79 16.44
CA ALA A 148 3.59 12.01 16.83
C ALA A 148 4.07 12.83 15.63
N ILE A 149 4.38 12.20 14.49
CA ILE A 149 4.75 12.89 13.24
C ILE A 149 3.53 13.50 12.55
N PHE A 150 2.35 12.87 12.64
CA PHE A 150 1.12 13.33 11.99
C PHE A 150 0.36 14.39 12.81
N CYS A 151 0.61 14.48 14.12
CA CYS A 151 -0.01 15.46 15.00
C CYS A 151 0.81 16.74 15.20
N GLY A 152 2.08 16.75 14.79
CA GLY A 152 2.98 17.90 14.89
C GLY A 152 3.00 18.74 13.62
#